data_AF-A0A843GTZ6-F1
#
_entry.id   AF-A0A843GTZ6-F1
#
_cell.length_a   1.000
_cell.length_b   1.000
_cell.length_c   1.000
_cell.angle_alpha   90.00
_cell.angle_beta   90.00
_cell.angle_gamma   90.00
#
_symmetry.space_group_name_H-M   'P 1'
#
loop_
_entity.id
_entity.type
_entity.pdbx_description
1 polymer ?
#
loop_
_entity_poly.entity_id
_entity_poly.type
_entity_poly.pdbx_seq_one_letter_code
_entity_poly.pdbx_strand_id
1 'polypeptide(L)'
;MVTLKKRYELIKSDKVLFSIFFIYVLLAFFHFAYSFATSQDRTQSYLRCSFCLGIAVTTFFFLRRGFSVSILVYSIALLYFNTFYNYTSFLFVLLAIYCNQKIEKAAVLLYLLNVFVALAIKKCSILAFGIHILNCVFFYLAAKYLFAAITPETLLLTDEEKHVLEEIAKGKLQKEINKFSQNTITKLIKSAMSRNMCKSKAELMQKYLKEYPERIEIESQEICD
;
A
#
# COMPACT_ATOMS: atom_id res chain seq x y z
N MET A 1 3.31 -23.90 -2.14
CA MET A 1 2.46 -22.90 -1.46
C MET A 1 3.29 -22.12 -0.45
N VAL A 2 3.72 -20.90 -0.77
CA VAL A 2 4.40 -20.03 0.23
C VAL A 2 3.33 -19.61 1.24
N THR A 3 3.41 -20.11 2.47
CA THR A 3 2.45 -19.80 3.54
C THR A 3 2.34 -18.28 3.72
N LEU A 4 1.12 -17.75 3.76
CA LEU A 4 0.84 -16.31 3.90
C LEU A 4 1.57 -15.66 5.08
N LYS A 5 1.87 -16.44 6.14
CA LYS A 5 2.73 -16.05 7.26
C LYS A 5 4.13 -15.57 6.80
N LYS A 6 4.76 -16.26 5.85
CA LYS A 6 6.05 -15.84 5.25
C LYS A 6 5.91 -14.56 4.43
N ARG A 7 4.80 -14.38 3.71
CA ARG A 7 4.53 -13.12 2.97
C ARG A 7 4.38 -11.94 3.93
N TYR A 8 3.77 -12.16 5.09
CA TYR A 8 3.53 -11.15 6.12
C TYR A 8 4.80 -10.76 6.90
N GLU A 9 5.69 -11.71 7.20
CA GLU A 9 6.99 -11.44 7.81
C GLU A 9 7.92 -10.65 6.87
N LEU A 10 7.87 -10.91 5.57
CA LEU A 10 8.60 -10.13 4.55
C LEU A 10 8.16 -8.65 4.53
N ILE A 11 6.85 -8.39 4.64
CA ILE A 11 6.28 -7.02 4.69
C ILE A 11 6.66 -6.30 6.00
N LYS A 12 6.93 -7.03 7.09
CA LYS A 12 7.34 -6.48 8.39
C LYS A 12 8.85 -6.50 8.65
N SER A 13 9.66 -6.97 7.71
CA SER A 13 11.11 -7.07 7.92
C SER A 13 11.79 -5.72 7.68
N ASP A 14 12.22 -5.07 8.76
CA ASP A 14 13.00 -3.82 8.67
C ASP A 14 14.31 -4.02 7.91
N LYS A 15 14.81 -5.26 7.82
CA LYS A 15 15.97 -5.64 7.00
C LYS A 15 15.70 -5.42 5.50
N VAL A 16 14.50 -5.69 5.02
CA VAL A 16 14.13 -5.48 3.60
C VAL A 16 14.06 -3.99 3.29
N LEU A 17 13.45 -3.20 4.17
CA LEU A 17 13.40 -1.74 4.03
C LEU A 17 14.80 -1.11 4.06
N PHE A 18 15.66 -1.58 4.97
CA PHE A 18 17.04 -1.14 5.05
C PHE A 18 17.84 -1.52 3.79
N SER A 19 17.59 -2.71 3.23
CA SER A 19 18.19 -3.15 1.96
C SER A 19 17.75 -2.25 0.80
N ILE A 20 16.46 -1.91 0.73
CA ILE A 20 15.92 -0.98 -0.27
C ILE A 20 16.60 0.39 -0.16
N PHE A 21 16.69 0.95 1.06
CA PHE A 21 17.41 2.19 1.32
C PHE A 21 18.85 2.13 0.82
N PHE A 22 19.59 1.08 1.21
CA PHE A 22 21.00 0.93 0.85
C PHE A 22 21.21 0.80 -0.67
N ILE A 23 20.34 0.04 -1.35
CA ILE A 23 20.36 -0.10 -2.81
C ILE A 23 20.20 1.27 -3.48
N TYR A 24 19.26 2.10 -3.02
CA TYR A 24 19.05 3.42 -3.62
C TYR A 24 20.17 4.41 -3.34
N VAL A 25 20.82 4.34 -2.17
CA VAL A 25 22.04 5.12 -1.89
C VAL A 25 23.17 4.69 -2.83
N LEU A 26 23.36 3.38 -3.02
CA LEU A 26 24.39 2.84 -3.90
C LEU A 26 24.13 3.21 -5.38
N LEU A 27 22.88 3.14 -5.83
CA LEU A 27 22.48 3.58 -7.16
C LEU A 27 22.71 5.08 -7.37
N ALA A 28 22.43 5.91 -6.38
CA ALA A 28 22.73 7.34 -6.45
C ALA A 28 24.23 7.59 -6.61
N PHE A 29 25.06 6.89 -5.83
CA PHE A 29 26.51 6.95 -5.96
C PHE A 29 26.98 6.53 -7.37
N PHE A 30 26.47 5.42 -7.91
CA PHE A 30 26.84 4.98 -9.26
C PHE A 30 26.41 5.97 -10.35
N HIS A 31 25.21 6.56 -10.25
CA HIS A 31 24.77 7.58 -11.20
C HIS A 31 25.61 8.87 -11.10
N PHE A 32 26.03 9.25 -9.89
CA PHE A 32 26.94 10.36 -9.69
C PHE A 32 28.33 10.06 -10.26
N ALA A 33 28.94 8.91 -9.93
CA ALA A 33 30.24 8.52 -10.46
C ALA A 33 30.24 8.41 -12.00
N TYR A 34 29.17 7.85 -12.58
CA TYR A 34 28.99 7.76 -14.03
C TYR A 34 28.94 9.15 -14.71
N SER A 35 28.41 10.19 -14.04
CA SER A 35 28.36 11.54 -14.60
C SER A 35 29.74 12.22 -14.69
N PHE A 36 30.70 11.79 -13.86
CA PHE A 36 32.10 12.22 -13.96
C PHE A 36 32.89 11.41 -14.98
N ALA A 37 32.57 10.11 -15.11
CA ALA A 37 33.27 9.21 -16.03
C ALA A 37 32.88 9.42 -17.51
N THR A 38 31.74 10.07 -17.79
CA THR A 38 31.25 10.26 -19.16
C THR A 38 31.14 11.74 -19.54
N SER A 39 31.45 12.05 -20.81
CA SER A 39 31.29 13.40 -21.40
C SER A 39 29.88 13.67 -21.92
N GLN A 40 28.96 12.71 -21.77
CA GLN A 40 27.56 12.86 -22.17
C GLN A 40 26.77 13.71 -21.18
N ASP A 41 25.58 14.14 -21.61
CA ASP A 41 24.65 15.02 -20.89
C ASP A 41 24.49 14.63 -19.41
N ARG A 42 25.18 15.40 -18.55
CA ARG A 42 25.23 15.19 -17.10
C ARG A 42 23.87 15.40 -16.45
N THR A 43 22.96 16.12 -17.12
CA THR A 43 21.63 16.47 -16.62
C THR A 43 20.80 15.23 -16.30
N GLN A 44 20.83 14.21 -17.17
CA GLN A 44 20.09 12.96 -16.93
C GLN A 44 20.67 12.16 -15.74
N SER A 45 21.99 12.12 -15.61
CA SER A 45 22.66 11.44 -14.51
C SER A 45 22.39 12.12 -13.16
N TYR A 46 22.37 13.46 -13.13
CA TYR A 46 21.97 14.20 -11.93
C TYR A 46 20.50 13.98 -11.59
N LEU A 47 19.60 13.98 -12.58
CA LEU A 47 18.19 13.68 -12.37
C LEU A 47 18.03 12.27 -11.75
N ARG A 48 18.71 11.26 -12.29
CA ARG A 48 18.74 9.88 -11.75
C ARG A 48 19.26 9.81 -10.32
N CYS A 49 20.35 10.53 -10.04
CA CYS A 49 20.90 10.66 -8.70
C CYS A 49 19.87 11.27 -7.73
N SER A 50 19.26 12.40 -8.09
CA SER A 50 18.25 13.08 -7.27
C SER A 50 17.03 12.21 -6.97
N PHE A 51 16.53 11.45 -7.96
CA PHE A 51 15.41 10.54 -7.72
C PHE A 51 15.80 9.36 -6.81
N CYS A 52 16.98 8.77 -6.99
CA CYS A 52 17.46 7.70 -6.10
C CYS A 52 17.62 8.20 -4.66
N LEU A 53 18.20 9.39 -4.47
CA LEU A 53 18.32 10.03 -3.16
C LEU A 53 16.94 10.36 -2.57
N GLY A 54 16.00 10.86 -3.36
CA GLY A 54 14.62 11.13 -2.91
C GLY A 54 13.93 9.87 -2.38
N ILE A 55 14.11 8.73 -3.05
CA ILE A 55 13.58 7.43 -2.61
C ILE A 55 14.27 6.97 -1.32
N ALA A 56 15.60 7.12 -1.21
CA ALA A 56 16.34 6.76 -0.01
C ALA A 56 15.92 7.64 1.20
N VAL A 57 15.85 8.95 1.03
CA VAL A 57 15.42 9.92 2.06
C VAL A 57 14.01 9.61 2.53
N THR A 58 13.05 9.42 1.60
CA THR A 58 11.68 9.09 1.97
C THR A 58 11.57 7.74 2.69
N THR A 59 12.36 6.74 2.28
CA THR A 59 12.42 5.43 2.95
C THR A 59 13.01 5.55 4.36
N PHE A 60 14.05 6.36 4.55
CA PHE A 60 14.71 6.56 5.84
C PHE A 60 13.84 7.33 6.84
N PHE A 61 13.30 8.48 6.46
CA PHE A 61 12.55 9.35 7.38
C PHE A 61 11.16 8.82 7.70
N PHE A 62 10.49 8.20 6.74
CA PHE A 62 9.11 7.72 6.94
C PHE A 62 9.05 6.21 7.21
N LEU A 63 10.18 5.49 7.19
CA LEU A 63 10.30 4.07 7.47
C LEU A 63 9.21 3.27 6.72
N ARG A 64 8.49 2.40 7.43
CA ARG A 64 7.40 1.58 6.89
C ARG A 64 6.25 2.41 6.30
N ARG A 65 5.96 3.59 6.87
CA ARG A 65 4.92 4.50 6.35
C ARG A 65 5.39 5.22 5.07
N GLY A 66 6.69 5.30 4.87
CA GLY A 66 7.34 5.86 3.69
C GLY A 66 7.28 4.97 2.47
N PHE A 67 7.06 3.67 2.64
CA PHE A 67 7.14 2.72 1.54
C PHE A 67 6.19 3.05 0.38
N SER A 68 4.92 3.37 0.66
CA SER A 68 3.97 3.79 -0.38
C SER A 68 4.40 5.08 -1.09
N VAL A 69 4.99 6.02 -0.35
CA VAL A 69 5.49 7.28 -0.91
C VAL A 69 6.75 7.04 -1.74
N SER A 70 7.64 6.16 -1.29
CA SER A 70 8.88 5.79 -1.99
C SER A 70 8.59 5.09 -3.32
N ILE A 71 7.58 4.21 -3.36
CA ILE A 71 7.09 3.59 -4.61
C ILE A 71 6.51 4.66 -5.54
N LEU A 72 5.78 5.64 -4.99
CA LEU A 72 5.22 6.72 -5.79
C LEU A 72 6.34 7.59 -6.41
N VAL A 73 7.37 7.97 -5.65
CA VAL A 73 8.54 8.69 -6.17
C VAL A 73 9.24 7.87 -7.26
N TYR A 74 9.42 6.56 -7.04
CA TYR A 74 10.00 5.66 -8.03
C TYR A 74 9.18 5.58 -9.33
N SER A 75 7.85 5.53 -9.23
CA SER A 75 6.97 5.52 -10.40
C SER A 75 7.13 6.77 -11.27
N ILE A 76 7.28 7.94 -10.65
CA ILE A 76 7.52 9.20 -11.36
C ILE A 76 8.89 9.19 -12.02
N ALA A 77 9.91 8.73 -11.29
CA ALA A 77 11.27 8.58 -11.81
C ALA A 77 11.28 7.71 -13.08
N LEU A 78 10.61 6.56 -13.05
CA LEU A 78 10.47 5.67 -14.21
C LEU A 78 9.86 6.35 -15.43
N LEU A 79 8.85 7.20 -15.22
CA LEU A 79 8.15 7.89 -16.30
C LEU A 79 9.09 8.85 -17.06
N TYR A 80 9.95 9.57 -16.35
CA TYR A 80 10.91 10.50 -16.98
C TYR A 80 12.11 9.79 -17.60
N PHE A 81 12.59 8.69 -17.00
CA PHE A 81 13.77 8.00 -17.49
C PHE A 81 13.50 7.03 -18.63
N ASN A 82 12.28 6.51 -18.71
CA ASN A 82 12.03 5.26 -19.41
C ASN A 82 10.61 5.26 -19.98
N THR A 83 10.47 5.88 -21.14
CA THR A 83 9.17 6.30 -21.70
C THR A 83 8.40 5.23 -22.45
N PHE A 84 8.94 4.01 -22.54
CA PHE A 84 8.20 2.82 -22.93
C PHE A 84 7.56 2.11 -21.72
N TYR A 85 7.82 2.58 -20.50
CA TYR A 85 7.36 1.97 -19.25
C TYR A 85 6.20 2.75 -18.60
N ASN A 86 5.40 3.49 -19.38
CA ASN A 86 4.33 4.33 -18.83
C ASN A 86 3.29 3.50 -18.06
N TYR A 87 2.97 2.29 -18.55
CA TYR A 87 2.08 1.36 -17.84
C TYR A 87 2.75 0.70 -16.63
N THR A 88 4.07 0.50 -16.66
CA THR A 88 4.83 0.01 -15.50
C THR A 88 4.90 1.08 -14.40
N SER A 89 5.11 2.34 -14.76
CA SER A 89 4.99 3.48 -13.85
C SER A 89 3.59 3.51 -13.22
N PHE A 90 2.54 3.38 -14.04
CA PHE A 90 1.18 3.32 -13.52
C PHE A 90 0.92 2.12 -12.60
N LEU A 91 1.48 0.95 -12.91
CA LEU A 91 1.40 -0.23 -12.03
C LEU A 91 1.99 0.08 -10.65
N PHE A 92 3.15 0.75 -10.58
CA PHE A 92 3.73 1.17 -9.30
C PHE A 92 2.87 2.20 -8.57
N VAL A 93 2.19 3.10 -9.29
CA VAL A 93 1.17 4.00 -8.68
C VAL A 93 0.04 3.17 -8.05
N LEU A 94 -0.50 2.19 -8.77
CA LEU A 94 -1.57 1.32 -8.24
C LEU A 94 -1.12 0.53 -7.02
N LEU A 95 0.13 0.03 -7.01
CA LEU A 95 0.72 -0.64 -5.85
C LEU A 95 0.86 0.31 -4.65
N ALA A 96 1.31 1.55 -4.88
CA ALA A 96 1.40 2.57 -3.83
C ALA A 96 0.03 2.87 -3.21
N ILE A 97 -1.02 2.95 -4.04
CA ILE A 97 -2.41 3.13 -3.61
C ILE A 97 -2.91 1.92 -2.82
N TYR A 98 -2.58 0.71 -3.27
CA TYR A 98 -2.94 -0.52 -2.56
C TYR A 98 -2.29 -0.59 -1.17
N CYS A 99 -1.02 -0.20 -1.07
CA CYS A 99 -0.32 -0.11 0.22
C CYS A 99 -0.89 0.97 1.14
N ASN A 100 -1.44 2.07 0.59
CA ASN A 100 -2.01 3.16 1.37
C ASN A 100 -3.14 3.87 0.61
N GLN A 101 -4.39 3.50 0.88
CA GLN A 101 -5.54 4.09 0.17
C GLN A 101 -5.71 5.60 0.43
N LYS A 102 -5.13 6.16 1.50
CA LYS A 102 -5.25 7.60 1.81
C LYS A 102 -4.56 8.48 0.76
N ILE A 103 -3.57 7.95 0.04
CA ILE A 103 -2.85 8.69 -0.99
C ILE A 103 -3.48 8.57 -2.37
N GLU A 104 -4.58 7.82 -2.55
CA GLU A 104 -5.19 7.51 -3.85
C GLU A 104 -5.39 8.73 -4.75
N LYS A 105 -6.13 9.73 -4.26
CA LYS A 105 -6.41 10.95 -5.03
C LYS A 105 -5.13 11.72 -5.40
N ALA A 106 -4.23 11.86 -4.43
CA ALA A 106 -2.97 12.56 -4.64
C ALA A 106 -2.06 11.83 -5.63
N ALA A 107 -1.96 10.50 -5.51
CA ALA A 107 -1.13 9.66 -6.38
C ALA A 107 -1.61 9.67 -7.83
N VAL A 108 -2.93 9.57 -8.05
CA VAL A 108 -3.52 9.66 -9.39
C VAL A 108 -3.30 11.04 -10.00
N LEU A 109 -3.56 12.11 -9.26
CA LEU A 109 -3.37 13.48 -9.75
C LEU A 109 -1.90 13.75 -10.09
N LEU A 110 -0.97 13.35 -9.21
CA LEU A 110 0.46 13.49 -9.41
C LEU A 110 0.93 12.71 -10.65
N TYR A 111 0.44 11.48 -10.84
CA TYR A 111 0.75 10.69 -12.03
C TYR A 111 0.27 11.36 -13.31
N LEU A 112 -0.99 11.83 -13.35
CA LEU A 112 -1.54 12.51 -14.53
C LEU A 112 -0.76 13.78 -14.90
N LEU A 113 -0.38 14.59 -13.90
CA LEU A 113 0.45 15.78 -14.12
C LEU A 113 1.80 15.40 -14.73
N ASN A 114 2.48 14.38 -14.18
CA ASN A 114 3.78 13.96 -14.69
C ASN A 114 3.69 13.31 -16.08
N VAL A 115 2.62 12.58 -16.39
CA VAL A 115 2.36 12.06 -17.74
C VAL A 115 2.16 13.18 -18.75
N PHE A 116 1.40 14.21 -18.37
CA PHE A 116 1.20 15.37 -19.22
C PHE A 116 2.53 16.08 -19.53
N VAL A 117 3.35 16.33 -18.49
CA VAL A 117 4.69 16.93 -18.66
C VAL A 117 5.58 16.04 -19.52
N ALA A 118 5.63 14.73 -19.26
CA ALA A 118 6.47 13.80 -20.02
C ALA A 118 6.07 13.73 -21.51
N LEU A 119 4.77 13.73 -21.82
CA LEU A 119 4.28 13.71 -23.20
C LEU A 119 4.46 15.08 -23.90
N ALA A 120 4.35 16.19 -23.16
CA ALA A 120 4.60 17.52 -23.68
C ALA A 120 6.08 17.72 -24.05
N ILE A 121 7.01 17.30 -23.17
CA ILE A 121 8.46 17.29 -23.46
C ILE A 121 8.76 16.53 -24.76
N LYS A 122 7.95 15.50 -25.05
CA LYS A 122 8.11 14.61 -26.21
C LYS A 122 7.34 15.04 -27.45
N LYS A 123 6.61 16.16 -27.39
CA LYS A 123 5.78 16.67 -28.49
C LYS A 123 4.79 15.61 -29.01
N CYS A 124 4.28 14.75 -28.13
CA CYS A 124 3.28 13.76 -28.49
C CYS A 124 1.93 14.43 -28.79
N SER A 125 1.13 13.83 -29.66
CA SER A 125 -0.20 14.35 -30.01
C SER A 125 -1.20 14.19 -28.86
N ILE A 126 -2.23 15.03 -28.85
CA ILE A 126 -3.31 14.95 -27.86
C ILE A 126 -4.07 13.62 -27.93
N LEU A 127 -4.11 12.98 -29.10
CA LEU A 127 -4.70 11.66 -29.29
C LEU A 127 -3.92 10.58 -28.51
N ALA A 128 -2.58 10.63 -28.53
CA ALA A 128 -1.74 9.71 -27.76
C ALA A 128 -1.99 9.87 -26.25
N PHE A 129 -2.21 11.10 -25.77
CA PHE A 129 -2.60 11.37 -24.39
C PHE A 129 -3.97 10.78 -24.05
N GLY A 130 -4.96 10.95 -24.93
CA GLY A 130 -6.30 10.37 -24.75
C GLY A 130 -6.29 8.84 -24.66
N ILE A 131 -5.57 8.17 -25.57
CA ILE A 131 -5.40 6.71 -25.56
C ILE A 131 -4.76 6.25 -24.25
N HIS A 132 -3.73 6.96 -23.79
CA HIS A 132 -3.04 6.65 -22.54
C HIS A 132 -3.96 6.77 -21.31
N ILE A 133 -4.76 7.84 -21.23
CA ILE A 133 -5.75 8.01 -20.15
C ILE A 133 -6.75 6.85 -20.15
N LEU A 134 -7.31 6.49 -21.30
CA LEU A 134 -8.28 5.40 -21.40
C LEU A 134 -7.69 4.07 -20.92
N ASN A 135 -6.45 3.76 -21.32
CA ASN A 135 -5.76 2.57 -20.85
C ASN A 135 -5.49 2.63 -19.34
N CYS A 136 -5.08 3.78 -18.79
CA CYS A 136 -4.92 3.94 -17.34
C CYS A 136 -6.24 3.75 -16.58
N VAL A 137 -7.36 4.26 -17.09
CA VAL A 137 -8.69 4.04 -16.49
C VAL A 137 -9.02 2.55 -16.50
N PHE A 138 -8.84 1.86 -17.64
CA PHE A 138 -9.03 0.41 -17.74
C PHE A 138 -8.16 -0.34 -16.72
N PHE A 139 -6.86 -0.08 -16.67
CA PHE A 139 -5.93 -0.71 -15.73
C PHE A 139 -6.32 -0.48 -14.27
N TYR A 140 -6.74 0.74 -13.93
CA TYR A 140 -7.17 1.08 -12.58
C TYR A 140 -8.43 0.31 -12.17
N LEU A 141 -9.42 0.20 -13.06
CA LEU A 141 -10.64 -0.57 -12.81
C LEU A 141 -10.33 -2.07 -12.70
N ALA A 142 -9.51 -2.61 -13.61
CA ALA A 142 -9.09 -4.01 -13.58
C ALA A 142 -8.32 -4.35 -12.29
N ALA A 143 -7.41 -3.47 -11.87
CA ALA A 143 -6.69 -3.64 -10.61
C ALA A 143 -7.62 -3.57 -9.40
N LYS A 144 -8.58 -2.65 -9.37
CA LYS A 144 -9.59 -2.60 -8.31
C LYS A 144 -10.40 -3.89 -8.23
N TYR A 145 -10.83 -4.43 -9.38
CA TYR A 145 -11.53 -5.70 -9.43
C TYR A 145 -10.66 -6.87 -8.94
N LEU A 146 -9.42 -6.96 -9.43
CA LEU A 146 -8.46 -8.01 -9.04
C LEU A 146 -8.16 -7.95 -7.53
N PHE A 147 -7.89 -6.77 -6.99
CA PHE A 147 -7.64 -6.62 -5.56
C PHE A 147 -8.88 -6.91 -4.72
N ALA A 148 -10.08 -6.58 -5.21
CA ALA A 148 -11.34 -6.97 -4.56
C ALA A 148 -11.50 -8.50 -4.52
N ALA A 149 -11.15 -9.21 -5.59
CA ALA A 149 -11.19 -10.67 -5.66
C ALA A 149 -10.13 -11.36 -4.78
N ILE A 150 -9.01 -10.68 -4.47
CA ILE A 150 -7.94 -11.20 -3.59
C ILE A 150 -8.23 -10.90 -2.11
N THR A 151 -9.20 -10.03 -1.80
CA THR A 151 -9.64 -9.77 -0.42
C THR A 151 -10.18 -11.07 0.20
N PRO A 152 -9.77 -11.45 1.41
CA PRO A 152 -10.26 -12.68 2.04
C PRO A 152 -11.79 -12.68 2.13
N GLU A 153 -12.44 -13.71 1.57
CA GLU A 153 -13.87 -13.96 1.76
C GLU A 153 -14.18 -14.31 3.22
N THR A 154 -13.23 -14.95 3.91
CA THR A 154 -13.30 -15.36 5.31
C THR A 154 -12.43 -14.48 6.21
N LEU A 155 -12.88 -14.24 7.43
CA LEU A 155 -12.18 -13.51 8.47
C LEU A 155 -10.98 -14.28 9.00
N LEU A 156 -9.83 -13.65 8.84
CA LEU A 156 -8.58 -14.08 9.42
C LEU A 156 -8.37 -13.36 10.74
N LEU A 157 -8.68 -14.02 11.85
CA LEU A 157 -8.53 -13.50 13.21
C LEU A 157 -7.58 -14.38 14.02
N THR A 158 -6.78 -13.78 14.90
CA THR A 158 -6.12 -14.54 15.99
C THR A 158 -7.13 -14.86 17.09
N ASP A 159 -6.82 -15.79 17.98
CA ASP A 159 -7.71 -16.12 19.10
C ASP A 159 -7.99 -14.91 20.00
N GLU A 160 -6.98 -14.05 20.22
CA GLU A 160 -7.13 -12.80 20.97
C GLU A 160 -8.02 -11.79 20.26
N GLU A 161 -7.84 -11.62 18.94
CA GLU A 161 -8.67 -10.72 18.12
C GLU A 161 -10.12 -11.23 18.06
N LYS A 162 -10.30 -12.54 17.94
CA LYS A 162 -11.61 -13.20 17.96
C LYS A 162 -12.31 -12.96 19.29
N HIS A 163 -11.64 -13.16 20.41
CA HIS A 163 -12.21 -12.91 21.73
C HIS A 163 -12.60 -11.44 21.92
N VAL A 164 -11.74 -10.49 21.51
CA VAL A 164 -12.08 -9.07 21.58
C VAL A 164 -13.31 -8.72 20.74
N LEU A 165 -13.43 -9.27 19.53
CA LEU A 165 -14.59 -9.01 18.67
C LEU A 165 -15.87 -9.69 19.18
N GLU A 166 -15.75 -10.86 19.82
CA GLU A 166 -16.85 -11.56 20.47
C GLU A 166 -17.43 -10.75 21.64
N GLU A 167 -16.58 -10.25 22.53
CA GLU A 167 -17.01 -9.40 23.65
C GLU A 167 -17.67 -8.10 23.16
N ILE A 168 -17.16 -7.52 22.06
CA ILE A 168 -17.77 -6.34 21.43
C ILE A 168 -19.10 -6.68 20.76
N ALA A 169 -19.23 -7.86 20.15
CA ALA A 169 -20.48 -8.34 19.56
C ALA A 169 -21.56 -8.54 20.63
N LYS A 170 -21.17 -8.98 21.83
CA LYS A 170 -22.02 -9.08 23.02
C LYS A 170 -22.39 -7.73 23.66
N GLY A 171 -22.00 -6.61 23.04
CA GLY A 171 -22.37 -5.27 23.49
C GLY A 171 -21.43 -4.67 24.53
N LYS A 172 -20.34 -5.35 24.93
CA LYS A 172 -19.39 -4.79 25.88
C LYS A 172 -18.63 -3.61 25.27
N LEU A 173 -18.53 -2.54 26.05
CA LEU A 173 -17.65 -1.42 25.73
C LEU A 173 -16.19 -1.88 25.85
N GLN A 174 -15.29 -1.27 25.08
CA GLN A 174 -13.87 -1.64 25.14
C GLN A 174 -13.31 -1.60 26.58
N LYS A 175 -13.82 -0.67 27.41
CA LYS A 175 -13.45 -0.49 28.83
C LYS A 175 -13.81 -1.68 29.72
N GLU A 176 -14.75 -2.52 29.30
CA GLU A 176 -15.30 -3.63 30.08
C GLU A 176 -14.61 -4.97 29.76
N ILE A 177 -13.72 -4.99 28.77
CA ILE A 177 -12.96 -6.18 28.38
C ILE A 177 -11.73 -6.30 29.27
N ASN A 178 -11.90 -6.96 30.42
CA ASN A 178 -10.90 -7.02 31.50
C ASN A 178 -9.60 -7.77 31.16
N LYS A 179 -9.60 -8.56 30.07
CA LYS A 179 -8.45 -9.39 29.68
C LYS A 179 -7.27 -8.58 29.13
N PHE A 180 -7.52 -7.38 28.60
CA PHE A 180 -6.51 -6.58 27.90
C PHE A 180 -6.63 -5.10 28.24
N SER A 181 -5.50 -4.37 28.19
CA SER A 181 -5.54 -2.90 28.31
C SER A 181 -6.21 -2.27 27.08
N GLN A 182 -6.80 -1.08 27.25
CA GLN A 182 -7.48 -0.33 26.17
C GLN A 182 -6.60 -0.13 24.92
N ASN A 183 -5.31 0.15 25.15
CA ASN A 183 -4.32 0.31 24.10
C ASN A 183 -4.08 -1.00 23.33
N THR A 184 -4.11 -2.13 24.03
CA THR A 184 -3.94 -3.46 23.43
C THR A 184 -5.16 -3.83 22.59
N ILE A 185 -6.37 -3.62 23.11
CA ILE A 185 -7.64 -3.82 22.39
C ILE A 185 -7.65 -2.98 21.10
N THR A 186 -7.27 -1.71 21.19
CA THR A 186 -7.18 -0.82 20.03
C THR A 186 -6.17 -1.33 18.99
N LYS A 187 -5.02 -1.83 19.43
CA LYS A 187 -4.00 -2.43 18.54
C LYS A 187 -4.51 -3.71 17.88
N LEU A 188 -5.18 -4.60 18.62
CA LEU A 188 -5.76 -5.84 18.11
C LEU A 188 -6.84 -5.56 17.06
N ILE A 189 -7.75 -4.63 17.32
CA ILE A 189 -8.79 -4.24 16.34
C ILE A 189 -8.15 -3.64 15.08
N LYS A 190 -7.17 -2.74 15.22
CA LYS A 190 -6.46 -2.17 14.06
C LYS A 190 -5.69 -3.25 13.27
N SER A 191 -5.11 -4.23 13.97
CA SER A 191 -4.44 -5.38 13.38
C SER A 191 -5.43 -6.24 12.59
N ALA A 192 -6.56 -6.63 13.20
CA ALA A 192 -7.62 -7.40 12.57
C ALA A 192 -8.24 -6.67 11.37
N MET A 193 -8.51 -5.36 11.48
CA MET A 193 -8.97 -4.53 10.38
C MET A 193 -7.98 -4.54 9.21
N SER A 194 -6.68 -4.36 9.51
CA SER A 194 -5.63 -4.37 8.48
C SER A 194 -5.50 -5.74 7.82
N ARG A 195 -5.68 -6.85 8.56
CA ARG A 195 -5.57 -8.21 8.01
C ARG A 195 -6.75 -8.57 7.11
N ASN A 196 -7.94 -8.09 7.47
CA ASN A 196 -9.19 -8.38 6.76
C ASN A 196 -9.61 -7.27 5.78
N MET A 197 -8.69 -6.30 5.55
CA MET A 197 -8.84 -5.17 4.65
C MET A 197 -10.11 -4.33 4.93
N CYS A 198 -10.49 -4.20 6.21
CA CYS A 198 -11.64 -3.42 6.64
C CYS A 198 -11.22 -1.96 6.87
N LYS A 199 -11.98 -1.01 6.30
CA LYS A 199 -11.74 0.44 6.43
C LYS A 199 -12.17 0.97 7.79
N SER A 200 -13.12 0.30 8.43
CA SER A 200 -13.65 0.69 9.73
C SER A 200 -13.85 -0.50 10.67
N LYS A 201 -13.93 -0.22 11.98
CA LYS A 201 -14.33 -1.21 12.99
C LYS A 201 -15.72 -1.77 12.67
N ALA A 202 -16.64 -0.93 12.19
CA ALA A 202 -17.99 -1.33 11.81
C ALA A 202 -17.98 -2.36 10.67
N GLU A 203 -17.15 -2.15 9.65
CA GLU A 203 -16.99 -3.10 8.53
C GLU A 203 -16.39 -4.44 9.01
N LEU A 204 -15.41 -4.38 9.92
CA LEU A 204 -14.85 -5.59 10.55
C LEU A 204 -15.91 -6.35 11.35
N MET A 205 -16.73 -5.64 12.14
CA MET A 205 -17.82 -6.23 12.90
C MET A 205 -18.91 -6.81 12.00
N GLN A 206 -19.29 -6.13 10.92
CA GLN A 206 -20.27 -6.65 9.97
C GLN A 206 -19.81 -7.96 9.33
N LYS A 207 -18.53 -8.04 8.91
CA LYS A 207 -17.95 -9.30 8.45
C LYS A 207 -18.01 -10.37 9.55
N TYR A 208 -17.69 -9.99 10.79
CA TYR A 208 -17.63 -10.93 11.91
C TYR A 208 -18.99 -11.55 12.22
N LEU A 209 -20.02 -10.71 12.30
CA LEU A 209 -21.40 -11.15 12.53
C LEU A 209 -21.94 -12.01 11.38
N LYS A 210 -21.54 -11.70 10.14
CA LYS A 210 -21.93 -12.49 8.96
C LYS A 210 -21.34 -13.90 8.97
N GLU A 211 -20.11 -14.05 9.45
CA GLU A 211 -19.39 -15.33 9.45
C GLU A 211 -19.63 -16.17 10.71
N TYR A 212 -19.99 -15.53 11.82
CA TYR A 212 -20.27 -16.19 13.10
C TYR A 212 -21.65 -15.80 13.69
N PRO A 213 -22.77 -16.06 12.98
CA PRO A 213 -24.10 -15.67 13.44
C PRO A 213 -24.54 -16.41 14.73
N GLU A 214 -24.19 -17.69 14.87
CA GLU A 214 -24.68 -18.58 15.93
C GLU A 214 -24.11 -18.28 17.34
N ARG A 215 -23.03 -17.49 17.45
CA ARG A 215 -22.38 -17.24 18.75
C ARG A 215 -23.00 -16.13 19.59
N ILE A 216 -24.04 -15.48 19.06
CA ILE A 216 -24.81 -14.45 19.79
C ILE A 216 -26.09 -15.06 20.39
N GLU A 217 -26.63 -16.12 19.78
CA GLU A 217 -27.90 -16.73 20.20
C GLU A 217 -27.75 -17.70 21.38
N ILE A 218 -26.56 -18.31 21.56
CA ILE A 218 -26.34 -19.38 22.56
C ILE A 218 -26.43 -18.86 24.01
N GLU A 219 -26.10 -17.60 24.29
CA GLU A 219 -26.21 -17.04 25.67
C GLU A 219 -27.61 -16.48 26.00
N SER A 220 -28.51 -16.33 25.02
CA SER A 220 -29.90 -15.93 25.30
C SER A 220 -30.80 -17.09 25.73
N GLN A 221 -30.36 -18.34 25.55
CA GLN A 221 -31.07 -19.53 26.03
C GLN A 221 -30.62 -19.98 27.43
N GLU A 222 -29.36 -19.74 27.83
CA GLU A 222 -28.86 -20.07 29.18
C GLU A 222 -29.38 -19.14 30.30
N ILE A 223 -30.21 -18.14 29.99
CA ILE A 223 -30.87 -17.27 30.99
C ILE A 223 -32.33 -17.74 31.24
N CYS A 224 -32.80 -18.78 30.55
CA CYS A 224 -34.17 -19.30 30.67
C CYS A 224 -34.27 -20.75 31.18
N ASP A 225 -33.17 -21.36 31.62
CA ASP A 225 -33.15 -22.62 32.39
C ASP A 225 -32.71 -22.38 33.84
#